data_AF-A0A2T5NQH6-F1
#
_entry.id   AF-A0A2T5NQH6-F1
#
_cell.length_a   1.000
_cell.length_b   1.000
_cell.length_c   1.000
_cell.angle_alpha   90.00
_cell.angle_beta   90.00
_cell.angle_gamma   90.00
#
_symmetry.space_group_name_H-M   'P 1'
#
loop_
_entity.id
_entity.type
_entity.pdbx_description
1 polymer ?
#
loop_
_entity_poly.entity_id
_entity_poly.type
_entity_poly.pdbx_seq_one_letter_code
_entity_poly.pdbx_strand_id
1 'polypeptide(L)'
;MGINFEVHFPCLQYEKFGLVEDWDRKELEWRAPAGAGGAWTHHRCCLISLEPVSDGVYKIEDLSMFYEDMGWLPVLKNSIYVTPVGIWDEE
;
A
#
# COMPACT_ATOMS: atom_id res chain seq x y z
N MET A 1 13.45 11.52 -32.37
CA MET A 1 14.25 10.54 -31.59
C MET A 1 13.70 10.54 -30.17
N GLY A 2 13.21 9.41 -29.69
CA GLY A 2 12.80 9.27 -28.29
C GLY A 2 14.03 9.18 -27.38
N ILE A 3 13.92 9.71 -26.17
CA ILE A 3 14.95 9.53 -25.14
C ILE A 3 14.81 8.10 -24.62
N ASN A 4 15.89 7.32 -24.71
CA ASN A 4 15.96 6.00 -24.08
C ASN A 4 16.60 6.15 -22.70
N PHE A 5 16.15 5.37 -21.72
CA PHE A 5 16.79 5.24 -20.42
C PHE A 5 16.92 3.76 -20.04
N GLU A 6 17.96 3.45 -19.27
CA GLU A 6 18.23 2.12 -18.73
C GLU A 6 17.78 2.06 -17.28
N VAL A 7 17.10 0.98 -16.90
CA VAL A 7 16.67 0.74 -15.51
C VAL A 7 17.41 -0.49 -15.00
N HIS A 8 18.13 -0.31 -13.91
CA HIS A 8 18.76 -1.39 -13.18
C HIS A 8 17.95 -1.68 -11.93
N PHE A 9 17.58 -2.94 -11.70
CA PHE A 9 16.94 -3.39 -10.47
C PHE A 9 17.97 -4.14 -9.62
N PRO A 10 18.80 -3.44 -8.81
CA PRO A 10 19.76 -4.10 -7.96
C PRO A 10 19.03 -4.77 -6.79
N CYS A 11 19.37 -6.04 -6.61
CA CYS A 11 19.04 -6.89 -5.47
C CYS A 11 17.70 -7.63 -5.55
N LEU A 12 17.81 -8.96 -5.37
CA LEU A 12 16.75 -9.79 -4.83
C LEU A 12 16.35 -9.17 -3.50
N GLN A 13 15.27 -8.39 -3.49
CA GLN A 13 14.77 -7.79 -2.26
C GLN A 13 14.34 -8.93 -1.34
N TYR A 14 15.08 -9.13 -0.26
CA TYR A 14 14.54 -9.81 0.91
C TYR A 14 13.22 -9.13 1.27
N GLU A 15 12.20 -9.92 1.62
CA GLU A 15 10.94 -9.37 2.11
C GLU A 15 11.23 -8.36 3.23
N LYS A 16 10.76 -7.13 3.04
CA LYS A 16 10.88 -6.06 4.03
C LYS A 16 9.54 -5.93 4.73
N PHE A 17 9.60 -5.88 6.04
CA PHE A 17 8.45 -5.67 6.90
C PHE A 17 8.65 -4.39 7.71
N GLY A 18 7.54 -3.75 8.06
CA GLY A 18 7.53 -2.56 8.90
C GLY A 18 6.19 -2.46 9.61
N LEU A 19 6.15 -1.61 10.64
CA LEU A 19 4.92 -1.24 11.32
C LEU A 19 4.42 0.06 10.70
N VAL A 20 3.11 0.13 10.44
CA VAL A 20 2.44 1.35 10.01
C VAL A 20 1.69 1.90 11.22
N GLU A 21 2.09 3.09 11.66
CA GLU A 21 1.51 3.78 12.81
C GLU A 21 0.54 4.88 12.34
N ASP A 22 -0.29 5.40 13.25
CA ASP A 22 -1.20 6.54 13.03
C ASP A 22 -2.18 6.41 11.84
N TRP A 23 -2.57 5.18 11.51
CA TRP A 23 -3.50 4.93 10.41
C TRP A 23 -4.96 4.94 10.84
N ASP A 24 -5.83 5.52 10.00
CA ASP A 24 -7.28 5.45 10.20
C ASP A 24 -7.78 4.09 9.68
N ARG A 25 -8.17 3.23 10.61
CA ARG A 25 -8.69 1.89 10.31
C ARG A 25 -9.89 1.91 9.36
N LYS A 26 -10.80 2.87 9.52
CA LYS A 26 -12.01 2.95 8.70
C LYS A 26 -11.67 3.37 7.27
N GLU A 27 -10.78 4.35 7.12
CA GLU A 27 -10.30 4.78 5.80
C GLU A 27 -9.54 3.66 5.08
N LEU A 28 -8.80 2.83 5.83
CA LEU A 28 -8.15 1.64 5.28
C LEU A 28 -9.16 0.63 4.75
N GLU A 29 -10.09 0.21 5.62
CA GLU A 29 -11.06 -0.86 5.31
C GLU A 29 -11.97 -0.48 4.14
N TRP A 30 -12.28 0.80 3.94
CA TRP A 30 -13.01 1.28 2.76
C TRP A 30 -12.29 1.07 1.42
N ARG A 31 -10.96 0.93 1.42
CA ARG A 31 -10.13 0.79 0.21
C ARG A 31 -9.47 -0.57 0.08
N ALA A 32 -9.18 -1.19 1.20
CA ALA A 32 -8.52 -2.47 1.31
C ALA A 32 -9.28 -3.29 2.35
N PRO A 33 -10.16 -4.22 1.93
CA PRO A 33 -10.93 -5.03 2.86
C PRO A 33 -10.05 -5.82 3.83
N ALA A 34 -10.42 -5.77 5.11
CA ALA A 34 -9.81 -6.60 6.14
C ALA A 34 -9.93 -8.09 5.77
N GLY A 35 -8.84 -8.84 5.91
CA GLY A 35 -8.80 -10.29 5.78
C GLY A 35 -9.16 -10.99 7.10
N ALA A 36 -8.36 -11.99 7.47
CA ALA A 36 -8.55 -12.74 8.72
C ALA A 36 -8.55 -11.81 9.95
N GLY A 37 -9.38 -12.14 10.94
CA GLY A 37 -9.54 -11.32 12.15
C GLY A 37 -8.28 -11.23 13.02
N GLY A 38 -8.28 -10.27 13.96
CA GLY A 38 -7.18 -10.04 14.91
C GLY A 38 -6.31 -8.84 14.55
N ALA A 39 -5.05 -8.84 15.01
CA ALA A 39 -4.10 -7.73 14.83
C ALA A 39 -3.51 -7.63 13.40
N TRP A 40 -3.77 -8.62 12.54
CA TRP A 40 -3.14 -8.77 11.22
C TRP A 40 -4.12 -8.62 10.06
N THR A 41 -5.20 -7.85 10.26
CA THR A 41 -6.31 -7.72 9.31
C THR A 41 -5.87 -7.25 7.91
N HIS A 42 -4.72 -6.59 7.78
CA HIS A 42 -4.19 -6.07 6.50
C HIS A 42 -2.75 -6.53 6.21
N HIS A 43 -2.31 -7.66 6.77
CA HIS A 43 -1.01 -8.23 6.44
C HIS A 43 -1.04 -8.85 5.03
N ARG A 44 -0.62 -8.07 4.02
CA ARG A 44 -0.68 -8.43 2.60
C ARG A 44 0.52 -7.88 1.83
N CYS A 45 0.74 -8.40 0.62
CA CYS A 45 1.71 -7.83 -0.31
C CYS A 45 1.29 -6.41 -0.70
N CYS A 46 2.24 -5.48 -0.63
CA CYS A 46 2.02 -4.06 -0.90
C CYS A 46 2.97 -3.55 -1.98
N LEU A 47 2.44 -2.68 -2.84
CA LEU A 47 3.25 -1.78 -3.65
C LEU A 47 3.29 -0.44 -2.93
N ILE A 48 4.47 -0.03 -2.48
CA ILE A 48 4.63 1.09 -1.57
C ILE A 48 5.75 2.04 -2.05
N SER A 49 5.44 3.33 -2.06
CA SER A 49 6.41 4.42 -2.25
C SER A 49 6.66 5.08 -0.89
N LEU A 50 7.93 5.19 -0.51
CA LEU A 50 8.35 5.70 0.79
C LEU A 50 9.22 6.96 0.64
N GLU A 51 8.93 7.98 1.43
CA GLU A 51 9.80 9.15 1.62
C GLU A 51 10.52 9.02 2.98
N PRO A 52 11.87 9.07 3.03
CA PRO A 52 12.60 9.02 4.30
C PRO A 52 12.35 10.29 5.13
N VAL A 53 11.94 10.10 6.39
CA VAL A 53 11.71 11.22 7.34
C VAL A 53 12.83 11.29 8.37
N SER A 54 13.25 10.13 8.88
CA SER A 54 14.40 9.99 9.77
C SER A 54 14.96 8.57 9.68
N ASP A 55 15.99 8.26 10.47
CA ASP A 55 16.56 6.91 10.48
C ASP A 55 15.51 5.86 10.86
N GLY A 56 15.31 4.87 9.98
CA GLY A 56 14.30 3.82 10.13
C GLY A 56 12.83 4.25 10.00
N VAL A 57 12.54 5.53 9.75
CA VAL A 57 11.16 6.06 9.68
C VAL A 57 10.89 6.66 8.32
N TYR A 58 9.77 6.24 7.74
CA TYR A 58 9.38 6.62 6.39
C TYR A 58 7.93 7.04 6.36
N LYS A 59 7.64 8.05 5.55
CA LYS A 59 6.29 8.45 5.20
C LYS A 59 5.83 7.67 3.98
N ILE A 60 4.58 7.21 4.00
CA ILE A 60 3.97 6.50 2.88
C ILE A 60 3.39 7.51 1.90
N GLU A 61 3.96 7.60 0.70
CA GLU A 61 3.46 8.49 -0.36
C GLU A 61 2.39 7.82 -1.22
N ASP A 62 2.64 6.57 -1.61
CA ASP A 62 1.68 5.78 -2.36
C ASP A 62 1.60 4.39 -1.74
N LEU A 63 0.39 3.82 -1.69
CA LEU A 63 0.15 2.49 -1.17
C LEU A 63 -0.94 1.81 -1.99
N SER A 64 -0.63 0.62 -2.50
CA SER A 64 -1.61 -0.33 -3.03
C SER A 64 -1.42 -1.69 -2.38
N MET A 65 -2.51 -2.38 -2.07
CA MET A 65 -2.50 -3.71 -1.48
C MET A 65 -3.01 -4.76 -2.47
N PHE A 66 -2.37 -5.92 -2.53
CA PHE A 66 -2.75 -6.99 -3.45
C PHE A 66 -3.79 -7.94 -2.83
N TYR A 67 -4.79 -8.26 -3.64
CA TYR A 67 -5.85 -9.23 -3.39
C TYR A 67 -5.87 -10.23 -4.55
N GLU A 68 -5.95 -11.53 -4.25
CA GLU A 68 -5.91 -12.57 -5.28
C GLU A 68 -7.09 -12.49 -6.26
N ASP A 69 -8.25 -12.03 -5.78
CA ASP A 69 -9.51 -11.92 -6.50
C ASP A 69 -9.78 -10.53 -7.08
N MET A 70 -9.18 -9.47 -6.52
CA MET A 70 -9.41 -8.07 -6.92
C MET A 70 -8.18 -7.38 -7.53
N GLY A 71 -7.00 -7.99 -7.43
CA GLY A 71 -5.74 -7.39 -7.87
C GLY A 71 -5.23 -6.30 -6.93
N TRP A 72 -4.60 -5.26 -7.49
CA TRP A 72 -4.04 -4.15 -6.72
C TRP A 72 -5.10 -3.10 -6.39
N LEU A 73 -5.45 -3.01 -5.10
CA LEU A 73 -6.36 -1.98 -4.60
C LEU A 73 -5.56 -0.76 -4.13
N PRO A 74 -5.78 0.43 -4.71
CA PRO A 74 -5.12 1.65 -4.27
C PRO A 74 -5.69 2.13 -2.92
N VAL A 75 -4.80 2.53 -2.02
CA VAL A 75 -5.15 3.04 -0.68
C VAL A 75 -4.74 4.51 -0.55
N LEU A 76 -3.48 4.82 -0.83
CA LEU A 76 -2.95 6.19 -0.86
C LEU A 76 -2.41 6.55 -2.24
N LYS A 77 -2.63 7.81 -2.62
CA LYS A 77 -1.93 8.47 -3.71
C LYS A 77 -1.46 9.84 -3.27
N ASN A 78 -0.17 10.13 -3.41
CA ASN A 78 0.44 11.39 -2.99
C ASN A 78 0.10 11.75 -1.53
N SER A 79 0.24 10.80 -0.61
CA SER A 79 -0.09 10.91 0.82
C SER A 79 -1.57 11.15 1.15
N ILE A 80 -2.49 11.02 0.18
CA ILE A 80 -3.93 11.25 0.37
C ILE A 80 -4.68 9.96 0.08
N TYR A 81 -5.67 9.65 0.93
CA TYR A 81 -6.59 8.55 0.67
C TYR A 81 -7.31 8.72 -0.66
N VAL A 82 -7.24 7.70 -1.51
CA VAL A 82 -7.93 7.71 -2.81
C VAL A 82 -9.45 7.65 -2.64
N THR A 83 -10.26 7.84 -3.67
CA THR A 83 -11.70 7.55 -3.55
C THR A 83 -11.90 6.03 -3.40
N PRO A 84 -12.69 5.56 -2.42
CA PRO A 84 -13.05 4.14 -2.32
C PRO A 84 -13.69 3.63 -3.61
N VAL A 85 -13.33 2.42 -4.02
CA VAL A 85 -13.80 1.79 -5.28
C VAL A 85 -15.16 1.09 -5.15
N GLY A 86 -15.83 1.20 -3.99
CA GLY A 86 -17.15 0.60 -3.78
C GLY A 86 -17.12 -0.92 -3.67
N ILE A 87 -16.09 -1.48 -3.03
CA ILE A 87 -15.92 -2.94 -2.85
C ILE A 87 -16.96 -3.52 -1.89
N TRP A 88 -17.55 -2.68 -1.06
CA TRP A 88 -18.63 -3.03 -0.15
C TRP A 88 -19.95 -2.78 -0.87
N ASP A 89 -20.79 -3.81 -1.01
CA ASP A 89 -22.19 -3.60 -1.37
C ASP A 89 -22.82 -2.65 -0.34
N GLU A 90 -23.49 -1.59 -0.80
CA GLU A 90 -24.40 -0.83 0.05
C GLU A 90 -25.57 -1.78 0.39
N GLU A 91 -25.62 -2.31 1.61
CA GLU A 91 -26.83 -2.98 2.12
C GLU A 91 -28.04 -2.04 2.13
#